data_AF-A0A7S3J5V3-F1
#
_entry.id   AF-A0A7S3J5V3-F1
#
_cell.length_a   1.000
_cell.length_b   1.000
_cell.length_c   1.000
_cell.angle_alpha   90.00
_cell.angle_beta   90.00
_cell.angle_gamma   90.00
#
_symmetry.space_group_name_H-M   'P 1'
#
loop_
_entity.id
_entity.type
_entity.pdbx_description
1 polymer ?
#
loop_
_entity_poly.entity_id
_entity_poly.type
_entity_poly.pdbx_seq_one_letter_code
_entity_poly.pdbx_strand_id
1 'polypeptide(L)'
;ETQDATNSRICGFLTVLGFPYEFTPQLKRDIVHGEKRAIQNILLWILQRPQDLKRIAYTSKFLVALAIPDELQMDEEIRDAMQVYKDLQAEFTAVHQNVELLRSESMSPEQLKKEITQLESEKEQLITKINMFKDKNTDADFQELLEATSMLRKEQETEAKYAEKMGEQRNHLDYCEQQQINTRQRLMDAKRNTSMDVTAEQMLQALRNETKKNRELCYEVLGRELQDKHERSQKIEMILSEPITTQSDIDKLANEVRRLQRECQALEDKISSANPADDNLAIYKTQAAAASKRKENKIEEMQTLEKEKYALEKLMADKEAEYVKTKGTKYMKRDDFKQYAASLRGKNQKYKKMKKQLEDVRSELAVLNRTEQILKGKAEMTEELIKKLEESKGISGYTKIESEMENVARDRQNIDKLKDASLQELTKVVQNIEAQLKEKKNKLAPQIKQLRSYRKKYEEKEGDYLKAKKAYENTLMSFESDKNKLEEDTDKLWKEYKEEESKYHSMNIQNRIYDALKKSVQSETQF
;
A
#
# COMPACT_ATOMS: atom_id res chain seq x y z
N GLU A 1 -18.99 -69.77 -11.54
CA GLU A 1 -20.03 -68.73 -11.71
C GLU A 1 -20.34 -68.57 -13.18
N THR A 2 -21.59 -68.25 -13.53
CA THR A 2 -21.93 -67.89 -14.91
C THR A 2 -21.31 -66.54 -15.27
N GLN A 3 -21.11 -66.28 -16.57
CA GLN A 3 -20.60 -64.99 -17.05
C GLN A 3 -21.51 -63.83 -16.60
N ASP A 4 -22.83 -64.07 -16.56
CA ASP A 4 -23.82 -63.10 -16.10
C ASP A 4 -23.75 -62.83 -14.59
N ALA A 5 -23.54 -63.86 -13.76
CA ALA A 5 -23.34 -63.68 -12.32
C ALA A 5 -22.06 -62.89 -12.02
N THR A 6 -20.99 -63.15 -12.79
CA THR A 6 -19.71 -62.45 -12.67
C THR A 6 -19.82 -60.98 -13.08
N ASN A 7 -20.54 -60.72 -14.17
CA ASN A 7 -20.84 -59.38 -14.66
C ASN A 7 -21.63 -58.57 -13.62
N SER A 8 -22.72 -59.13 -13.10
CA SER A 8 -23.56 -58.49 -12.08
C SER A 8 -22.79 -58.19 -10.80
N ARG A 9 -21.91 -59.10 -10.36
CA ARG A 9 -21.08 -58.88 -9.16
C ARG A 9 -20.06 -57.76 -9.36
N ILE A 10 -19.26 -57.82 -10.42
CA ILE A 10 -18.14 -56.89 -10.62
C ILE A 10 -18.65 -55.50 -11.03
N CYS A 11 -19.53 -55.43 -12.02
CA CYS A 11 -20.08 -54.15 -12.49
C CYS A 11 -21.01 -53.53 -11.43
N GLY A 12 -21.79 -54.35 -10.71
CA GLY A 12 -22.60 -53.89 -9.58
C GLY A 12 -21.74 -53.27 -8.46
N PHE A 13 -20.65 -53.94 -8.07
CA PHE A 13 -19.73 -53.41 -7.06
C PHE A 13 -19.04 -52.12 -7.51
N LEU A 14 -18.57 -52.06 -8.76
CA LEU A 14 -17.97 -50.84 -9.33
C LEU A 14 -18.99 -49.68 -9.44
N THR A 15 -20.26 -49.99 -9.69
CA THR A 15 -21.34 -48.99 -9.71
C THR A 15 -21.56 -48.41 -8.30
N VAL A 16 -21.58 -49.27 -7.28
CA VAL A 16 -21.69 -48.86 -5.87
C VAL A 16 -20.50 -48.01 -5.42
N LEU A 17 -19.29 -48.32 -5.92
CA LEU A 17 -18.10 -47.50 -5.67
C LEU A 17 -18.07 -46.16 -6.44
N GLY A 18 -19.03 -45.92 -7.34
CA GLY A 18 -19.09 -44.69 -8.13
C GLY A 18 -18.09 -44.63 -9.29
N PHE A 19 -17.84 -45.75 -9.96
CA PHE A 19 -16.97 -45.80 -11.13
C PHE A 19 -17.47 -44.84 -12.24
N PRO A 20 -16.63 -43.94 -12.78
CA PRO A 20 -17.07 -42.79 -13.58
C PRO A 20 -17.47 -43.12 -15.03
N TYR A 21 -17.26 -44.37 -15.49
CA TYR A 21 -17.59 -44.76 -16.86
C TYR A 21 -18.88 -45.57 -16.90
N GLU A 22 -19.71 -45.29 -17.91
CA GLU A 22 -20.92 -46.06 -18.17
C GLU A 22 -20.58 -47.50 -18.58
N PHE A 23 -21.25 -48.48 -17.97
CA PHE A 23 -21.09 -49.89 -18.29
C PHE A 23 -21.79 -50.24 -19.61
N THR A 24 -21.18 -49.84 -20.74
CA THR A 24 -21.63 -50.25 -22.08
C THR A 24 -21.60 -51.78 -22.24
N PRO A 25 -22.43 -52.37 -23.12
CA PRO A 25 -22.41 -53.82 -23.35
C PRO A 25 -21.03 -54.37 -23.72
N GLN A 26 -20.24 -53.57 -24.42
CA GLN A 26 -18.86 -53.87 -24.78
C GLN A 26 -17.94 -53.88 -23.55
N LEU A 27 -17.99 -52.84 -22.71
CA LEU A 27 -17.19 -52.77 -21.48
C LEU A 27 -17.51 -53.90 -20.50
N LYS A 28 -18.80 -54.25 -20.35
CA LYS A 28 -19.22 -55.40 -19.53
C LYS A 28 -18.63 -56.71 -20.04
N ARG A 29 -18.60 -56.91 -21.36
CA ARG A 29 -17.97 -58.06 -21.99
C ARG A 29 -16.46 -58.06 -21.75
N ASP A 30 -15.80 -56.93 -21.92
CA ASP A 30 -14.35 -56.78 -21.78
C ASP A 30 -13.89 -57.01 -20.32
N ILE A 31 -14.68 -56.58 -19.33
CA ILE A 31 -14.44 -56.85 -17.91
C ILE A 31 -14.57 -58.35 -17.60
N VAL A 32 -15.62 -59.02 -18.10
CA VAL A 32 -15.85 -60.46 -17.85
C VAL A 32 -14.81 -61.34 -18.53
N HIS A 33 -14.31 -60.93 -19.71
CA HIS A 33 -13.27 -61.65 -20.46
C HIS A 33 -11.84 -61.28 -20.01
N GLY A 34 -11.71 -60.36 -19.05
CA GLY A 34 -10.44 -59.96 -18.48
C GLY A 34 -9.52 -59.21 -19.45
N GLU A 35 -10.08 -58.35 -20.31
CA GLU A 35 -9.30 -57.58 -21.26
C GLU A 35 -8.33 -56.64 -20.52
N LYS A 36 -7.05 -56.69 -20.90
CA LYS A 36 -5.96 -56.01 -20.19
C LYS A 36 -6.19 -54.51 -20.04
N ARG A 37 -6.69 -53.83 -21.08
CA ARG A 37 -6.92 -52.38 -21.06
C ARG A 37 -8.05 -51.99 -20.10
N ALA A 38 -9.16 -52.73 -20.12
CA ALA A 38 -10.29 -52.50 -19.23
C ALA A 38 -9.89 -52.69 -17.76
N ILE A 39 -9.19 -53.78 -17.42
CA ILE A 39 -8.72 -54.04 -16.05
C ILE A 39 -7.70 -52.99 -15.59
N GLN A 40 -6.74 -52.61 -16.44
CA GLN A 40 -5.73 -51.62 -16.08
C GLN A 40 -6.34 -50.25 -15.75
N ASN A 41 -7.37 -49.83 -16.49
CA ASN A 41 -8.07 -48.57 -16.22
C ASN A 41 -8.85 -48.63 -14.89
N ILE A 42 -9.47 -49.77 -14.58
CA ILE A 42 -10.16 -49.97 -13.29
C ILE A 42 -9.14 -49.95 -12.14
N LEU A 43 -8.02 -50.67 -12.27
CA LEU A 43 -6.97 -50.69 -11.25
C LEU A 43 -6.34 -49.32 -11.05
N LEU A 44 -6.06 -48.58 -12.12
CA LEU A 44 -5.52 -47.23 -12.04
C LEU A 44 -6.47 -46.32 -11.24
N TRP A 45 -7.77 -46.39 -11.52
CA TRP A 45 -8.78 -45.62 -10.80
C TRP A 45 -8.85 -46.01 -9.32
N ILE A 46 -8.83 -47.31 -9.00
CA ILE A 46 -8.88 -47.79 -7.61
C ILE A 46 -7.64 -47.37 -6.83
N LEU A 47 -6.46 -47.53 -7.42
CA LEU A 47 -5.18 -47.29 -6.75
C LEU A 47 -4.86 -45.79 -6.57
N GLN A 48 -5.45 -44.92 -7.39
CA GLN A 48 -5.30 -43.46 -7.23
C GLN A 48 -6.05 -42.91 -6.02
N ARG A 49 -7.14 -43.56 -5.57
CA ARG A 49 -8.02 -43.04 -4.50
C ARG A 49 -8.41 -44.10 -3.46
N PRO A 50 -7.45 -44.78 -2.83
CA PRO A 50 -7.75 -45.92 -1.95
C PRO A 50 -8.50 -45.49 -0.68
N GLN A 51 -8.27 -44.29 -0.15
CA GLN A 51 -8.94 -43.83 1.08
C GLN A 51 -10.38 -43.39 0.80
N ASP A 52 -10.62 -42.67 -0.30
CA ASP A 52 -11.98 -42.29 -0.70
C ASP A 52 -12.84 -43.51 -1.01
N LEU A 53 -12.29 -44.51 -1.72
CA LEU A 53 -13.01 -45.73 -2.06
C LEU A 53 -13.30 -46.60 -0.85
N LYS A 54 -12.40 -46.63 0.16
CA LYS A 54 -12.70 -47.27 1.45
C LYS A 54 -13.87 -46.58 2.16
N ARG A 55 -13.90 -45.25 2.16
CA ARG A 55 -15.02 -44.48 2.73
C ARG A 55 -16.32 -44.78 1.98
N ILE A 56 -16.31 -44.75 0.66
CA ILE A 56 -17.49 -45.04 -0.18
C ILE A 56 -17.98 -46.48 0.08
N ALA A 57 -17.08 -47.46 0.06
CA ALA A 57 -17.40 -48.86 0.35
C ALA A 57 -18.03 -49.02 1.75
N TYR A 58 -17.48 -48.34 2.77
CA TYR A 58 -18.03 -48.35 4.11
C TYR A 58 -19.44 -47.74 4.15
N THR A 59 -19.62 -46.54 3.58
CA THR A 59 -20.93 -45.86 3.57
C THR A 59 -21.97 -46.61 2.74
N SER A 60 -21.58 -47.27 1.66
CA SER A 60 -22.49 -48.02 0.79
C SER A 60 -23.16 -49.20 1.49
N LYS A 61 -22.53 -49.77 2.53
CA LYS A 61 -23.14 -50.83 3.33
C LYS A 61 -24.41 -50.37 4.03
N PHE A 62 -24.52 -49.07 4.32
CA PHE A 62 -25.60 -48.49 5.11
C PHE A 62 -26.51 -47.57 4.30
N LEU A 63 -26.02 -46.97 3.22
CA LEU A 63 -26.73 -45.95 2.44
C LEU A 63 -27.32 -46.46 1.11
N VAL A 64 -26.99 -47.68 0.67
CA VAL A 64 -27.62 -48.25 -0.52
C VAL A 64 -29.11 -48.51 -0.26
N ALA A 65 -29.96 -47.99 -1.14
CA ALA A 65 -31.40 -48.13 -1.03
C ALA A 65 -31.83 -49.60 -1.16
N LEU A 66 -32.68 -50.04 -0.25
CA LEU A 66 -33.36 -51.33 -0.37
C LEU A 66 -34.39 -51.24 -1.50
N ALA A 67 -34.24 -52.06 -2.54
CA ALA A 67 -35.21 -52.15 -3.62
C ALA A 67 -36.42 -52.97 -3.14
N ILE A 68 -37.43 -52.29 -2.61
CA ILE A 68 -38.70 -52.91 -2.21
C ILE A 68 -39.67 -52.86 -3.39
N PRO A 69 -40.24 -54.00 -3.83
CA PRO A 69 -41.24 -54.05 -4.90
C PRO A 69 -42.39 -53.08 -4.68
N ASP A 70 -42.84 -52.42 -5.74
CA ASP A 70 -43.86 -51.36 -5.68
C ASP A 70 -45.21 -51.88 -5.13
N GLU A 71 -45.49 -53.18 -5.25
CA GLU A 71 -46.70 -53.80 -4.67
C GLU A 71 -46.71 -53.77 -3.13
N LEU A 72 -45.52 -53.84 -2.49
CA LEU A 72 -45.36 -53.83 -1.04
C LEU A 72 -45.27 -52.41 -0.46
N GLN A 73 -45.09 -51.39 -1.30
CA GLN A 73 -45.06 -49.98 -0.87
C GLN A 73 -46.48 -49.41 -0.62
N MET A 74 -47.51 -50.11 -1.07
CA MET A 74 -48.91 -49.76 -0.81
C MET A 74 -49.34 -50.05 0.63
N ASP A 75 -48.61 -50.93 1.32
CA ASP A 75 -48.82 -51.25 2.73
C ASP A 75 -48.34 -50.10 3.63
N GLU A 76 -49.20 -49.68 4.56
CA GLU A 76 -48.98 -48.55 5.46
C GLU A 76 -47.85 -48.85 6.47
N GLU A 77 -47.76 -50.08 6.98
CA GLU A 77 -46.73 -50.47 7.95
C GLU A 77 -45.33 -50.50 7.32
N ILE A 78 -45.23 -50.98 6.08
CA ILE A 78 -43.98 -51.02 5.31
C ILE A 78 -43.52 -49.60 4.96
N ARG A 79 -44.46 -48.70 4.67
CA ARG A 79 -44.16 -47.29 4.37
C ARG A 79 -43.63 -46.56 5.59
N ASP A 80 -44.25 -46.76 6.75
CA ASP A 80 -43.80 -46.15 8.01
C ASP A 80 -42.41 -46.66 8.41
N ALA A 81 -42.18 -47.98 8.31
CA ALA A 81 -40.86 -48.57 8.53
C ALA A 81 -39.80 -48.05 7.54
N MET A 82 -40.17 -47.84 6.27
CA MET A 82 -39.27 -47.26 5.27
C MET A 82 -38.95 -45.79 5.57
N GLN A 83 -39.92 -45.03 6.10
CA GLN A 83 -39.68 -43.65 6.51
C GLN A 83 -38.68 -43.59 7.67
N VAL A 84 -38.88 -44.40 8.72
CA VAL A 84 -37.95 -44.53 9.84
C VAL A 84 -36.56 -44.96 9.37
N TYR A 85 -36.46 -45.89 8.42
CA TYR A 85 -35.19 -46.31 7.82
C TYR A 85 -34.48 -45.16 7.11
N LYS A 86 -35.19 -44.34 6.32
CA LYS A 86 -34.61 -43.17 5.65
C LYS A 86 -34.17 -42.10 6.63
N ASP A 87 -34.92 -41.88 7.71
CA ASP A 87 -34.57 -40.93 8.75
C ASP A 87 -33.27 -41.36 9.47
N LEU A 88 -33.14 -42.65 9.80
CA LEU A 88 -31.91 -43.24 10.34
C LEU A 88 -30.71 -43.14 9.38
N GLN A 89 -30.93 -43.32 8.07
CA GLN A 89 -29.88 -43.12 7.07
C GLN A 89 -29.42 -41.66 6.99
N ALA A 90 -30.36 -40.71 7.10
CA ALA A 90 -30.05 -39.28 7.12
C ALA A 90 -29.27 -38.89 8.39
N GLU A 91 -29.70 -39.40 9.55
CA GLU A 91 -29.00 -39.22 10.83
C GLU A 91 -27.57 -39.79 10.77
N PHE A 92 -27.42 -41.03 10.27
CA PHE A 92 -26.11 -41.65 10.07
C PHE A 92 -25.21 -40.81 9.17
N THR A 93 -25.76 -40.28 8.07
CA THR A 93 -25.00 -39.43 7.14
C THR A 93 -24.49 -38.16 7.82
N ALA A 94 -25.35 -37.47 8.58
CA ALA A 94 -24.99 -36.25 9.30
C ALA A 94 -23.93 -36.51 10.38
N VAL A 95 -24.10 -37.56 11.19
CA VAL A 95 -23.14 -37.94 12.23
C VAL A 95 -21.80 -38.36 11.62
N HIS A 96 -21.81 -39.18 10.57
CA HIS A 96 -20.60 -39.64 9.90
C HIS A 96 -19.82 -38.47 9.28
N GLN A 97 -20.49 -37.51 8.65
CA GLN A 97 -19.85 -36.30 8.11
C GLN A 97 -19.19 -35.47 9.22
N ASN A 98 -19.87 -35.28 10.35
CA ASN A 98 -19.32 -34.54 11.49
C ASN A 98 -18.07 -35.25 12.07
N VAL A 99 -18.11 -36.56 12.23
CA VAL A 99 -16.96 -37.36 12.71
C VAL A 99 -15.77 -37.28 11.75
N GLU A 100 -16.00 -37.32 10.44
CA GLU A 100 -14.93 -37.18 9.44
C GLU A 100 -14.29 -35.79 9.47
N LEU A 101 -15.10 -34.72 9.62
CA LEU A 101 -14.59 -33.36 9.77
C LEU A 101 -13.69 -33.24 11.01
N LEU A 102 -14.17 -33.69 12.17
CA LEU A 102 -13.40 -33.65 13.42
C LEU A 102 -12.10 -34.47 13.35
N ARG A 103 -12.11 -35.61 12.64
CA ARG A 103 -10.90 -36.42 12.41
C ARG A 103 -9.92 -35.75 11.45
N SER A 104 -10.39 -34.93 10.52
CA SER A 104 -9.52 -34.19 9.60
C SER A 104 -8.89 -32.95 10.24
N GLU A 105 -9.59 -32.33 11.19
CA GLU A 105 -9.14 -31.12 11.90
C GLU A 105 -8.25 -31.45 13.12
N SER A 106 -8.39 -32.64 13.70
CA SER A 106 -7.59 -33.03 14.87
C SER A 106 -6.21 -33.56 14.47
N MET A 107 -5.17 -32.98 15.08
CA MET A 107 -3.82 -33.53 15.03
C MET A 107 -3.82 -34.98 15.54
N SER A 108 -3.02 -35.84 14.90
CA SER A 108 -2.92 -37.24 15.31
C SER A 108 -2.50 -37.31 16.80
N PRO A 109 -3.31 -37.95 17.67
CA PRO A 109 -2.97 -38.09 19.08
C PRO A 109 -1.62 -38.79 19.31
N GLU A 110 -1.15 -39.57 18.35
CA GLU A 110 0.17 -40.22 18.39
C GLU A 110 1.32 -39.24 18.19
N GLN A 111 1.13 -38.22 17.35
CA GLN A 111 2.14 -37.15 17.15
C GLN A 111 2.25 -36.30 18.40
N LEU A 112 1.12 -35.90 19.00
CA LEU A 112 1.10 -35.18 20.27
C LEU A 112 1.74 -35.99 21.40
N LYS A 113 1.46 -37.30 21.49
CA LYS A 113 2.12 -38.17 22.46
C LYS A 113 3.63 -38.26 22.26
N LYS A 114 4.12 -38.28 21.02
CA LYS A 114 5.55 -38.27 20.71
C LYS A 114 6.20 -36.93 21.07
N GLU A 115 5.53 -35.82 20.81
CA GLU A 115 6.03 -34.49 21.18
C GLU A 115 6.09 -34.31 22.70
N ILE A 116 5.05 -34.76 23.42
CA ILE A 116 5.04 -34.75 24.88
C ILE A 116 6.20 -35.57 25.45
N THR A 117 6.41 -36.81 24.98
CA THR A 117 7.51 -37.65 25.48
C THR A 117 8.88 -37.08 25.14
N GLN A 118 9.03 -36.42 23.99
CA GLN A 118 10.25 -35.69 23.64
C GLN A 118 10.49 -34.52 24.61
N LEU A 119 9.51 -33.66 24.83
CA LEU A 119 9.61 -32.52 25.74
C LEU A 119 9.85 -32.95 27.19
N GLU A 120 9.26 -34.05 27.63
CA GLU A 120 9.52 -34.67 28.93
C GLU A 120 10.98 -35.11 29.06
N SER A 121 11.52 -35.80 28.05
CA SER A 121 12.94 -36.17 28.00
C SER A 121 13.87 -34.95 28.02
N GLU A 122 13.57 -33.91 27.24
CA GLU A 122 14.35 -32.67 27.22
C GLU A 122 14.33 -31.95 28.58
N LYS A 123 13.16 -31.91 29.23
CA LYS A 123 13.01 -31.38 30.59
C LYS A 123 13.84 -32.17 31.59
N GLU A 124 13.81 -33.50 31.57
CA GLU A 124 14.63 -34.34 32.46
C GLU A 124 16.13 -34.13 32.23
N GLN A 125 16.57 -34.00 30.98
CA GLN A 125 17.95 -33.69 30.66
C GLN A 125 18.37 -32.32 31.20
N LEU A 126 17.50 -31.30 31.09
CA LEU A 126 17.74 -29.97 31.65
C LEU A 126 17.81 -30.00 33.17
N ILE A 127 16.88 -30.70 33.84
CA ILE A 127 16.89 -30.86 35.30
C ILE A 127 18.19 -31.56 35.75
N THR A 128 18.60 -32.61 35.04
CA THR A 128 19.85 -33.32 35.33
C THR A 128 21.05 -32.39 35.22
N LYS A 129 21.14 -31.60 34.13
CA LYS A 129 22.21 -30.60 33.97
C LYS A 129 22.19 -29.54 35.05
N ILE A 130 21.01 -29.05 35.44
CA ILE A 130 20.85 -28.06 36.52
C ILE A 130 21.32 -28.65 37.85
N ASN A 131 20.92 -29.88 38.18
CA ASN A 131 21.34 -30.53 39.42
C ASN A 131 22.85 -30.77 39.43
N MET A 132 23.44 -31.28 38.34
CA MET A 132 24.90 -31.40 38.21
C MET A 132 25.62 -30.06 38.36
N PHE A 133 25.02 -28.97 37.88
CA PHE A 133 25.59 -27.63 38.02
C PHE A 133 25.49 -27.11 39.46
N LYS A 134 24.37 -27.35 40.15
CA LYS A 134 24.20 -27.02 41.57
C LYS A 134 25.14 -27.81 42.46
N ASP A 135 25.27 -29.12 42.22
CA ASP A 135 26.14 -30.00 43.00
C ASP A 135 27.62 -29.59 42.88
N LYS A 136 28.03 -29.10 41.70
CA LYS A 136 29.40 -28.60 41.45
C LYS A 136 29.68 -27.25 42.08
N ASN A 137 28.66 -26.48 42.47
CA ASN A 137 28.80 -25.12 42.97
C ASN A 137 28.04 -24.96 44.29
N THR A 138 28.65 -25.45 45.37
CA THR A 138 28.10 -25.46 46.74
C THR A 138 28.73 -24.39 47.66
N ASP A 139 29.55 -23.50 47.10
CA ASP A 139 30.22 -22.44 47.86
C ASP A 139 29.22 -21.43 48.45
N ALA A 140 29.55 -20.87 49.63
CA ALA A 140 28.67 -19.95 50.35
C ALA A 140 28.32 -18.68 49.56
N ASP A 141 29.25 -18.22 48.70
CA ASP A 141 29.08 -17.02 47.88
C ASP A 141 28.43 -17.31 46.50
N PHE A 142 28.20 -18.60 46.18
CA PHE A 142 27.68 -19.00 44.87
C PHE A 142 26.30 -18.42 44.59
N GLN A 143 25.43 -18.33 45.59
CA GLN A 143 24.08 -17.81 45.41
C GLN A 143 24.09 -16.32 45.03
N GLU A 144 24.97 -15.54 45.65
CA GLU A 144 25.14 -14.11 45.35
C GLU A 144 25.76 -13.92 43.95
N LEU A 145 26.76 -14.74 43.60
CA LEU A 145 27.35 -14.74 42.25
C LEU A 145 26.35 -15.19 41.17
N LEU A 146 25.50 -16.18 41.46
CA LEU A 146 24.47 -16.68 40.55
C LEU A 146 23.41 -15.60 40.29
N GLU A 147 23.01 -14.86 41.32
CA GLU A 147 22.08 -13.75 41.19
C GLU A 147 22.68 -12.61 40.37
N ALA A 148 23.91 -12.21 40.68
CA ALA A 148 24.63 -11.17 39.94
C ALA A 148 24.85 -11.55 38.45
N THR A 149 25.25 -12.79 38.18
CA THR A 149 25.43 -13.28 36.80
C THR A 149 24.10 -13.46 36.06
N SER A 150 23.03 -13.86 36.76
CA SER A 150 21.69 -13.89 36.17
C SER A 150 21.18 -12.50 35.82
N MET A 151 21.43 -11.49 36.66
CA MET A 151 21.09 -10.10 36.35
C MET A 151 21.90 -9.59 35.16
N LEU A 152 23.23 -9.81 35.15
CA LEU A 152 24.09 -9.44 34.03
C LEU A 152 23.63 -10.09 32.71
N ARG A 153 23.28 -11.38 32.73
CA ARG A 153 22.76 -12.08 31.55
C ARG A 153 21.46 -11.46 31.04
N LYS A 154 20.53 -11.12 31.94
CA LYS A 154 19.28 -10.44 31.56
C LYS A 154 19.55 -9.09 30.92
N GLU A 155 20.47 -8.31 31.48
CA GLU A 155 20.89 -7.01 30.92
C GLU A 155 21.60 -7.17 29.56
N GLN A 156 22.40 -8.20 29.36
CA GLN A 156 23.00 -8.50 28.05
C GLN A 156 21.95 -8.93 27.02
N GLU A 157 20.96 -9.72 27.42
CA GLU A 157 19.85 -10.12 26.54
C GLU A 157 18.96 -8.91 26.17
N THR A 158 18.73 -7.97 27.09
CA THR A 158 17.99 -6.73 26.79
C THR A 158 18.82 -5.79 25.91
N GLU A 159 20.12 -5.64 26.18
CA GLU A 159 21.05 -4.87 25.35
C GLU A 159 21.09 -5.41 23.91
N ALA A 160 21.19 -6.73 23.74
CA ALA A 160 21.17 -7.36 22.41
C ALA A 160 19.86 -7.10 21.67
N LYS A 161 18.71 -7.21 22.35
CA LYS A 161 17.39 -6.87 21.77
C LYS A 161 17.30 -5.40 21.38
N TYR A 162 17.83 -4.49 22.20
CA TYR A 162 17.85 -3.08 21.87
C TYR A 162 18.79 -2.78 20.70
N ALA A 163 19.95 -3.43 20.62
CA ALA A 163 20.86 -3.29 19.49
C ALA A 163 20.23 -3.76 18.17
N GLU A 164 19.56 -4.91 18.18
CA GLU A 164 18.80 -5.43 17.04
C GLU A 164 17.71 -4.44 16.61
N LYS A 165 16.87 -3.99 17.55
CA LYS A 165 15.79 -3.03 17.29
C LYS A 165 16.30 -1.68 16.79
N MET A 166 17.44 -1.21 17.30
CA MET A 166 18.11 0.00 16.81
C MET A 166 18.61 -0.18 15.37
N GLY A 167 19.14 -1.36 15.04
CA GLY A 167 19.51 -1.72 13.67
C GLY A 167 18.31 -1.71 12.73
N GLU A 168 17.20 -2.35 13.11
CA GLU A 168 15.95 -2.34 12.36
C GLU A 168 15.40 -0.92 12.15
N GLN A 169 15.38 -0.11 13.20
CA GLN A 169 14.90 1.27 13.13
C GLN A 169 15.79 2.15 12.24
N ARG A 170 17.12 1.97 12.29
CA ARG A 170 18.04 2.65 11.36
C ARG A 170 17.78 2.25 9.92
N ASN A 171 17.64 0.96 9.64
CA ASN A 171 17.32 0.48 8.29
C ASN A 171 15.98 1.05 7.78
N HIS A 172 14.97 1.13 8.67
CA HIS A 172 13.70 1.78 8.34
C HIS A 172 13.84 3.28 8.07
N LEU A 173 14.64 3.98 8.87
CA LEU A 173 14.90 5.40 8.69
C LEU A 173 15.61 5.65 7.34
N ASP A 174 16.67 4.90 7.05
CA ASP A 174 17.42 4.99 5.79
C ASP A 174 16.50 4.74 4.58
N TYR A 175 15.62 3.74 4.67
CA TYR A 175 14.61 3.46 3.65
C TYR A 175 13.65 4.65 3.45
N CYS A 176 13.13 5.23 4.54
CA CYS A 176 12.25 6.38 4.48
C CYS A 176 12.95 7.62 3.92
N GLU A 177 14.20 7.88 4.30
CA GLU A 177 15.00 8.99 3.79
C GLU A 177 15.25 8.84 2.28
N GLN A 178 15.60 7.63 1.83
CA GLN A 178 15.80 7.36 0.42
C GLN A 178 14.51 7.55 -0.40
N GLN A 179 13.36 7.12 0.14
CA GLN A 179 12.06 7.38 -0.48
C GLN A 179 11.72 8.87 -0.54
N GLN A 180 12.06 9.64 0.50
CA GLN A 180 11.86 11.08 0.52
C GLN A 180 12.72 11.78 -0.55
N ILE A 181 13.98 11.38 -0.69
CA ILE A 181 14.90 11.89 -1.73
C ILE A 181 14.33 11.59 -3.13
N ASN A 182 13.92 10.34 -3.38
CA ASN A 182 13.31 9.94 -4.65
C ASN A 182 12.06 10.76 -4.97
N THR A 183 11.20 11.00 -3.97
CA THR A 183 9.99 11.80 -4.14
C THR A 183 10.31 13.28 -4.42
N ARG A 184 11.29 13.85 -3.72
CA ARG A 184 11.77 15.22 -3.98
C ARG A 184 12.32 15.37 -5.40
N GLN A 185 13.10 14.39 -5.87
CA GLN A 185 13.67 14.41 -7.21
C GLN A 185 12.56 14.34 -8.27
N ARG A 186 11.58 13.44 -8.12
CA ARG A 186 10.39 13.39 -9.00
C ARG A 186 9.63 14.71 -9.04
N LEU A 187 9.46 15.36 -7.89
CA LEU A 187 8.80 16.67 -7.80
C LEU A 187 9.61 17.78 -8.50
N MET A 188 10.93 17.75 -8.41
CA MET A 188 11.82 18.68 -9.10
C MET A 188 11.74 18.49 -10.63
N ASP A 189 11.78 17.25 -11.09
CA ASP A 189 11.66 16.88 -12.51
C ASP A 189 10.28 17.29 -13.06
N ALA A 190 9.19 17.03 -12.32
CA ALA A 190 7.84 17.46 -12.71
C ALA A 190 7.69 18.99 -12.80
N LYS A 191 8.27 19.73 -11.84
CA LYS A 191 8.28 21.20 -11.88
C LYS A 191 9.08 21.74 -13.07
N ARG A 192 10.21 21.11 -13.39
CA ARG A 192 11.02 21.47 -14.56
C ARG A 192 10.23 21.28 -15.85
N ASN A 193 9.55 20.14 -15.99
CA ASN A 193 8.73 19.80 -17.17
C ASN A 193 7.47 20.69 -17.31
N THR A 194 7.02 21.33 -16.24
CA THR A 194 5.85 22.24 -16.24
C THR A 194 6.24 23.72 -16.42
N SER A 195 7.54 24.04 -16.49
CA SER A 195 7.98 25.42 -16.71
C SER A 195 7.70 25.89 -18.15
N MET A 196 7.33 27.16 -18.31
CA MET A 196 6.87 27.72 -19.59
C MET A 196 7.94 27.75 -20.70
N ASP A 197 9.21 27.53 -20.37
CA ASP A 197 10.35 27.57 -21.29
C ASP A 197 10.75 26.20 -21.87
N VAL A 198 10.01 25.12 -21.59
CA VAL A 198 10.34 23.77 -22.09
C VAL A 198 9.72 23.55 -23.48
N THR A 199 10.57 23.22 -24.45
CA THR A 199 10.13 22.84 -25.80
C THR A 199 9.48 21.45 -25.81
N ALA A 200 8.57 21.20 -26.76
CA ALA A 200 7.90 19.90 -26.92
C ALA A 200 8.90 18.74 -27.06
N GLU A 201 10.05 18.99 -27.70
CA GLU A 201 11.13 18.03 -27.89
C GLU A 201 11.85 17.68 -26.57
N GLN A 202 12.06 18.67 -25.70
CA GLN A 202 12.62 18.48 -24.36
C GLN A 202 11.65 17.72 -23.44
N MET A 203 10.33 17.98 -23.53
CA MET A 203 9.32 17.19 -22.82
C MET A 203 9.30 15.74 -23.29
N LEU A 204 9.37 15.50 -24.60
CA LEU A 204 9.47 14.16 -25.18
C LEU A 204 10.71 13.41 -24.70
N GLN A 205 11.85 14.11 -24.60
CA GLN A 205 13.09 13.51 -24.12
C GLN A 205 13.04 13.22 -22.61
N ALA A 206 12.42 14.09 -21.81
CA ALA A 206 12.16 13.83 -20.39
C ALA A 206 11.24 12.61 -20.19
N LEU A 207 10.14 12.52 -20.93
CA LEU A 207 9.24 11.35 -20.91
C LEU A 207 9.94 10.07 -21.33
N ARG A 208 10.78 10.10 -22.37
CA ARG A 208 11.59 8.93 -22.77
C ARG A 208 12.53 8.48 -21.66
N ASN A 209 13.16 9.42 -20.96
CA ASN A 209 14.04 9.11 -19.84
C ASN A 209 13.29 8.54 -18.63
N GLU A 210 12.12 9.10 -18.28
CA GLU A 210 11.25 8.52 -17.24
C GLU A 210 10.75 7.12 -17.62
N THR A 211 10.33 6.93 -18.87
CA THR A 211 9.86 5.62 -19.36
C THR A 211 11.00 4.59 -19.31
N LYS A 212 12.23 5.00 -19.62
CA LYS A 212 13.43 4.15 -19.49
C LYS A 212 13.71 3.80 -18.04
N LYS A 213 13.73 4.78 -17.13
CA LYS A 213 13.91 4.56 -15.68
C LYS A 213 12.83 3.65 -15.09
N ASN A 214 11.57 3.84 -15.48
CA ASN A 214 10.47 3.00 -15.02
C ASN A 214 10.59 1.57 -15.57
N ARG A 215 11.07 1.39 -16.80
CA ARG A 215 11.38 0.05 -17.32
C ARG A 215 12.51 -0.62 -16.56
N GLU A 216 13.61 0.09 -16.29
CA GLU A 216 14.73 -0.43 -15.50
C GLU A 216 14.25 -0.82 -14.09
N LEU A 217 13.46 0.04 -13.42
CA LEU A 217 12.90 -0.26 -12.10
C LEU A 217 11.97 -1.48 -12.12
N CYS A 218 11.03 -1.56 -13.07
CA CYS A 218 10.08 -2.67 -13.15
C CYS A 218 10.75 -3.99 -13.51
N TYR A 219 11.62 -4.01 -14.53
CA TYR A 219 12.14 -5.24 -15.09
C TYR A 219 13.46 -5.69 -14.46
N GLU A 220 14.36 -4.77 -14.09
CA GLU A 220 15.67 -5.14 -13.54
C GLU A 220 15.68 -5.18 -12.01
N VAL A 221 15.09 -4.19 -11.35
CA VAL A 221 15.13 -4.10 -9.88
C VAL A 221 13.99 -4.91 -9.26
N LEU A 222 12.74 -4.50 -9.50
CA LEU A 222 11.56 -5.16 -8.95
C LEU A 222 11.39 -6.58 -9.50
N GLY A 223 11.67 -6.79 -10.79
CA GLY A 223 11.66 -8.13 -11.39
C GLY A 223 12.63 -9.08 -10.68
N ARG A 224 13.85 -8.63 -10.39
CA ARG A 224 14.84 -9.42 -9.66
C ARG A 224 14.45 -9.65 -8.21
N GLU A 225 14.03 -8.62 -7.48
CA GLU A 225 13.58 -8.75 -6.09
C GLU A 225 12.39 -9.71 -5.96
N LEU A 226 11.43 -9.62 -6.87
CA LEU A 226 10.26 -10.47 -6.88
C LEU A 226 10.63 -11.92 -7.19
N GLN A 227 11.58 -12.13 -8.11
CA GLN A 227 12.13 -13.46 -8.38
C GLN A 227 12.90 -14.01 -7.17
N ASP A 228 13.76 -13.23 -6.53
CA ASP A 228 14.49 -13.64 -5.32
C ASP A 228 13.53 -14.03 -4.18
N LYS A 229 12.43 -13.26 -4.02
CA LYS A 229 11.37 -13.58 -3.05
C LYS A 229 10.61 -14.84 -3.43
N HIS A 230 10.31 -15.03 -4.71
CA HIS A 230 9.62 -16.22 -5.21
C HIS A 230 10.48 -17.47 -5.01
N GLU A 231 11.76 -17.43 -5.38
CA GLU A 231 12.71 -18.52 -5.16
C GLU A 231 12.89 -18.82 -3.66
N ARG A 232 12.92 -17.79 -2.81
CA ARG A 232 12.97 -17.99 -1.35
C ARG A 232 11.70 -18.64 -0.82
N SER A 233 10.53 -18.23 -1.29
CA SER A 233 9.24 -18.84 -0.92
C SER A 233 9.19 -20.30 -1.35
N GLN A 234 9.59 -20.59 -2.59
CA GLN A 234 9.65 -21.95 -3.12
C GLN A 234 10.61 -22.83 -2.32
N LYS A 235 11.78 -22.30 -1.93
CA LYS A 235 12.72 -23.02 -1.05
C LYS A 235 12.10 -23.32 0.32
N ILE A 236 11.38 -22.37 0.91
CA ILE A 236 10.70 -22.58 2.20
C ILE A 236 9.57 -23.61 2.06
N GLU A 237 8.77 -23.56 0.99
CA GLU A 237 7.73 -24.56 0.70
C GLU A 237 8.33 -25.95 0.48
N MET A 238 9.47 -26.06 -0.22
CA MET A 238 10.22 -27.31 -0.32
C MET A 238 10.65 -27.82 1.07
N ILE A 239 11.25 -26.97 1.91
CA ILE A 239 11.68 -27.36 3.26
C ILE A 239 10.49 -27.78 4.13
N LEU A 240 9.33 -27.11 4.00
CA LEU A 240 8.12 -27.46 4.75
C LEU A 240 7.45 -28.74 4.25
N SER A 241 7.62 -29.08 2.97
CA SER A 241 7.11 -30.32 2.36
C SER A 241 8.08 -31.49 2.47
N GLU A 242 9.33 -31.24 2.84
CA GLU A 242 10.29 -32.27 3.15
C GLU A 242 9.91 -33.00 4.46
N PRO A 243 9.97 -34.34 4.49
CA PRO A 243 9.81 -35.09 5.72
C PRO A 243 10.93 -34.73 6.70
N ILE A 244 10.64 -34.78 8.01
CA ILE A 244 11.58 -34.43 9.10
C ILE A 244 12.96 -35.05 8.82
N THR A 245 13.93 -34.18 8.52
CA THR A 245 15.29 -34.58 8.16
C THR A 245 15.95 -35.19 9.39
N THR A 246 16.29 -36.48 9.34
CA THR A 246 17.00 -37.13 10.45
C THR A 246 18.47 -36.68 10.47
N GLN A 247 19.13 -36.74 11.64
CA GLN A 247 20.56 -36.40 11.76
C GLN A 247 21.44 -37.20 10.78
N SER A 248 21.05 -38.46 10.49
CA SER A 248 21.70 -39.31 9.48
C SER A 248 21.60 -38.73 8.06
N ASP A 249 20.48 -38.09 7.71
CA ASP A 249 20.29 -37.50 6.38
C ASP A 249 21.06 -36.19 6.22
N ILE A 250 21.18 -35.41 7.30
CA ILE A 250 22.07 -34.24 7.36
C ILE A 250 23.53 -34.66 7.15
N ASP A 251 23.98 -35.73 7.80
CA ASP A 251 25.36 -36.23 7.65
C ASP A 251 25.64 -36.73 6.22
N LYS A 252 24.66 -37.40 5.58
CA LYS A 252 24.77 -37.81 4.17
C LYS A 252 24.85 -36.62 3.24
N LEU A 253 23.97 -35.63 3.40
CA LEU A 253 23.96 -34.41 2.59
C LEU A 253 25.24 -33.60 2.79
N ALA A 254 25.76 -33.49 4.02
CA ALA A 254 27.02 -32.79 4.31
C ALA A 254 28.24 -33.50 3.69
N ASN A 255 28.21 -34.82 3.61
CA ASN A 255 29.24 -35.60 2.91
C ASN A 255 29.15 -35.45 1.39
N GLU A 256 27.94 -35.42 0.85
CA GLU A 256 27.69 -35.20 -0.59
C GLU A 256 28.10 -33.78 -1.01
N VAL A 257 27.79 -32.75 -0.22
CA VAL A 257 28.25 -31.37 -0.43
C VAL A 257 29.77 -31.31 -0.42
N ARG A 258 30.44 -31.95 0.54
CA ARG A 258 31.91 -32.01 0.58
C ARG A 258 32.50 -32.75 -0.62
N ARG A 259 31.84 -33.81 -1.09
CA ARG A 259 32.23 -34.55 -2.30
C ARG A 259 32.13 -33.67 -3.54
N LEU A 260 30.98 -33.02 -3.74
CA LEU A 260 30.73 -32.12 -4.87
C LEU A 260 31.64 -30.89 -4.84
N GLN A 261 31.92 -30.31 -3.67
CA GLN A 261 32.88 -29.21 -3.55
C GLN A 261 34.30 -29.64 -3.96
N ARG A 262 34.75 -30.84 -3.58
CA ARG A 262 36.04 -31.39 -4.04
C ARG A 262 36.03 -31.67 -5.54
N GLU A 263 34.92 -32.13 -6.09
CA GLU A 263 34.76 -32.38 -7.52
C GLU A 263 34.78 -31.08 -8.32
N CYS A 264 34.06 -30.04 -7.87
CA CYS A 264 34.14 -28.70 -8.44
C CYS A 264 35.55 -28.12 -8.34
N GLN A 265 36.22 -28.21 -7.19
CA GLN A 265 37.59 -27.75 -7.02
C GLN A 265 38.55 -28.50 -7.96
N ALA A 266 38.42 -29.83 -8.07
CA ALA A 266 39.25 -30.62 -8.97
C ALA A 266 38.99 -30.28 -10.44
N LEU A 267 37.75 -29.98 -10.82
CA LEU A 267 37.40 -29.49 -12.16
C LEU A 267 37.94 -28.08 -12.42
N GLU A 268 37.87 -27.18 -11.44
CA GLU A 268 38.45 -25.83 -11.50
C GLU A 268 39.98 -25.88 -11.62
N ASP A 269 40.64 -26.75 -10.85
CA ASP A 269 42.08 -26.98 -10.93
C ASP A 269 42.46 -27.60 -12.27
N LYS A 270 41.63 -28.50 -12.82
CA LYS A 270 41.82 -29.10 -14.14
C LYS A 270 41.60 -28.10 -15.29
N ILE A 271 40.67 -27.17 -15.12
CA ILE A 271 40.45 -26.04 -16.05
C ILE A 271 41.60 -25.03 -15.95
N SER A 272 42.12 -24.78 -14.75
CA SER A 272 43.23 -23.85 -14.51
C SER A 272 44.59 -24.41 -14.94
N SER A 273 44.74 -25.74 -14.94
CA SER A 273 45.94 -26.47 -15.41
C SER A 273 45.88 -26.88 -16.88
N ALA A 274 44.75 -26.67 -17.56
CA ALA A 274 44.63 -26.86 -19.00
C ALA A 274 45.51 -25.85 -19.74
N ASN A 275 46.16 -26.28 -20.83
CA ASN A 275 47.07 -25.43 -21.59
C ASN A 275 46.35 -24.16 -22.09
N PRO A 276 46.88 -22.94 -21.83
CA PRO A 276 46.28 -21.68 -22.29
C PRO A 276 46.12 -21.55 -23.81
N ALA A 277 46.79 -22.41 -24.58
CA ALA A 277 46.70 -22.46 -26.04
C ALA A 277 45.41 -23.13 -26.56
N ASP A 278 44.72 -23.95 -25.76
CA ASP A 278 43.46 -24.62 -26.13
C ASP A 278 42.20 -23.89 -25.58
N ASP A 279 42.35 -22.93 -24.65
CA ASP A 279 41.21 -22.17 -24.11
C ASP A 279 40.91 -20.91 -24.94
N ASN A 280 40.21 -21.10 -26.07
CA ASN A 280 39.69 -20.00 -26.91
C ASN A 280 38.80 -19.00 -26.13
N LEU A 281 38.28 -19.38 -24.95
CA LEU A 281 37.46 -18.52 -24.09
C LEU A 281 38.28 -17.73 -23.06
N ALA A 282 39.57 -18.02 -22.87
CA ALA A 282 40.42 -17.32 -21.90
C ALA A 282 40.47 -15.80 -22.16
N ILE A 283 40.60 -15.40 -23.43
CA ILE A 283 40.61 -13.99 -23.85
C ILE A 283 39.27 -13.33 -23.48
N TYR A 284 38.15 -13.99 -23.77
CA TYR A 284 36.81 -13.47 -23.45
C TYR A 284 36.57 -13.40 -21.93
N LYS A 285 37.05 -14.37 -21.15
CA LYS A 285 37.00 -14.34 -19.68
C LYS A 285 37.81 -13.16 -19.14
N THR A 286 39.03 -12.94 -19.63
CA THR A 286 39.85 -11.77 -19.23
C THR A 286 39.22 -10.44 -19.65
N GLN A 287 38.61 -10.38 -20.84
CA GLN A 287 37.91 -9.18 -21.31
C GLN A 287 36.64 -8.90 -20.50
N ALA A 288 35.88 -9.93 -20.15
CA ALA A 288 34.70 -9.82 -19.29
C ALA A 288 35.08 -9.40 -17.87
N ALA A 289 36.14 -9.97 -17.29
CA ALA A 289 36.66 -9.57 -15.99
C ALA A 289 37.16 -8.11 -16.00
N ALA A 290 37.88 -7.70 -17.04
CA ALA A 290 38.32 -6.32 -17.21
C ALA A 290 37.14 -5.34 -17.41
N ALA A 291 36.11 -5.74 -18.15
CA ALA A 291 34.88 -4.95 -18.31
C ALA A 291 34.10 -4.83 -16.99
N SER A 292 33.99 -5.93 -16.22
CA SER A 292 33.36 -5.94 -14.90
C SER A 292 34.09 -5.02 -13.93
N LYS A 293 35.43 -5.09 -13.89
CA LYS A 293 36.26 -4.22 -13.06
C LYS A 293 36.17 -2.74 -13.47
N ARG A 294 36.11 -2.44 -14.77
CA ARG A 294 35.87 -1.06 -15.25
C ARG A 294 34.49 -0.54 -14.85
N LYS A 295 33.46 -1.40 -14.94
CA LYS A 295 32.10 -1.07 -14.50
C LYS A 295 32.06 -0.80 -13.00
N GLU A 296 32.71 -1.64 -12.20
CA GLU A 296 32.83 -1.48 -10.74
C GLU A 296 33.52 -0.16 -10.37
N ASN A 297 34.69 0.12 -10.95
CA ASN A 297 35.38 1.40 -10.74
C ASN A 297 34.51 2.62 -11.12
N LYS A 298 33.72 2.53 -12.19
CA LYS A 298 32.80 3.61 -12.60
C LYS A 298 31.60 3.75 -11.68
N ILE A 299 31.11 2.65 -11.10
CA ILE A 299 30.06 2.68 -10.07
C ILE A 299 30.61 3.34 -8.80
N GLU A 300 31.83 2.99 -8.37
CA GLU A 300 32.47 3.64 -7.22
C GLU A 300 32.67 5.15 -7.46
N GLU A 301 33.19 5.55 -8.63
CA GLU A 301 33.33 6.96 -9.00
C GLU A 301 31.98 7.68 -8.99
N MET A 302 30.94 7.08 -9.54
CA MET A 302 29.58 7.62 -9.51
C MET A 302 29.06 7.79 -8.06
N GLN A 303 29.26 6.79 -7.20
CA GLN A 303 28.87 6.88 -5.78
C GLN A 303 29.63 7.99 -5.03
N THR A 304 30.93 8.19 -5.32
CA THR A 304 31.68 9.30 -4.73
C THR A 304 31.15 10.66 -5.19
N LEU A 305 30.85 10.83 -6.47
CA LEU A 305 30.26 12.05 -7.02
C LEU A 305 28.84 12.31 -6.50
N GLU A 306 28.04 11.26 -6.29
CA GLU A 306 26.72 11.38 -5.67
C GLU A 306 26.80 11.82 -4.21
N LYS A 307 27.75 11.27 -3.44
CA LYS A 307 28.03 11.72 -2.06
C LYS A 307 28.48 13.18 -2.02
N GLU A 308 29.39 13.59 -2.90
CA GLU A 308 29.82 14.99 -3.00
C GLU A 308 28.67 15.92 -3.40
N LYS A 309 27.87 15.53 -4.38
CA LYS A 309 26.67 16.28 -4.78
C LYS A 309 25.72 16.47 -3.60
N TYR A 310 25.44 15.41 -2.85
CA TYR A 310 24.57 15.49 -1.67
C TYR A 310 25.16 16.41 -0.59
N ALA A 311 26.47 16.32 -0.33
CA ALA A 311 27.15 17.20 0.61
C ALA A 311 27.08 18.68 0.19
N LEU A 312 27.26 18.97 -1.10
CA LEU A 312 27.13 20.32 -1.66
C LEU A 312 25.69 20.84 -1.61
N GLU A 313 24.69 20.00 -1.92
CA GLU A 313 23.27 20.35 -1.82
C GLU A 313 22.87 20.67 -0.37
N LYS A 314 23.34 19.87 0.58
CA LYS A 314 23.13 20.13 2.02
C LYS A 314 23.78 21.44 2.45
N LEU A 315 25.03 21.67 2.05
CA LEU A 315 25.75 22.91 2.37
C LEU A 315 25.06 24.14 1.75
N MET A 316 24.54 24.02 0.53
CA MET A 316 23.73 25.07 -0.11
C MET A 316 22.44 25.34 0.68
N ALA A 317 21.70 24.30 1.06
CA ALA A 317 20.48 24.45 1.85
C ALA A 317 20.74 25.08 3.23
N ASP A 318 21.82 24.67 3.91
CA ASP A 318 22.24 25.25 5.18
C ASP A 318 22.62 26.72 5.02
N LYS A 319 23.35 27.07 3.95
CA LYS A 319 23.70 28.46 3.64
C LYS A 319 22.49 29.30 3.26
N GLU A 320 21.53 28.76 2.52
CA GLU A 320 20.26 29.43 2.21
C GLU A 320 19.44 29.66 3.49
N ALA A 321 19.36 28.68 4.39
CA ALA A 321 18.68 28.81 5.67
C ALA A 321 19.36 29.84 6.59
N GLU A 322 20.68 29.80 6.69
CA GLU A 322 21.49 30.78 7.43
C GLU A 322 21.31 32.20 6.86
N TYR A 323 21.24 32.33 5.53
CA TYR A 323 21.01 33.58 4.83
C TYR A 323 19.60 34.15 5.10
N VAL A 324 18.57 33.31 5.02
CA VAL A 324 17.18 33.71 5.35
C VAL A 324 17.08 34.16 6.81
N LYS A 325 17.78 33.48 7.73
CA LYS A 325 17.80 33.81 9.15
C LYS A 325 18.51 35.15 9.45
N THR A 326 19.57 35.48 8.70
CA THR A 326 20.39 36.69 8.94
C THR A 326 19.93 37.92 8.17
N LYS A 327 19.43 37.78 6.93
CA LYS A 327 19.10 38.90 6.04
C LYS A 327 17.63 38.98 5.62
N GLY A 328 16.80 38.04 6.07
CA GLY A 328 15.37 37.99 5.76
C GLY A 328 15.05 37.52 4.33
N THR A 329 13.75 37.33 4.05
CA THR A 329 13.22 36.68 2.84
C THR A 329 13.34 37.49 1.54
N LYS A 330 13.89 38.71 1.56
CA LYS A 330 14.03 39.58 0.38
C LYS A 330 15.47 39.68 -0.09
N TYR A 331 16.00 38.58 -0.62
CA TYR A 331 17.22 38.63 -1.43
C TYR A 331 16.86 38.92 -2.89
N MET A 332 17.33 40.05 -3.41
CA MET A 332 17.22 40.42 -4.82
C MET A 332 18.53 39.95 -5.49
N LYS A 333 18.49 38.99 -6.43
CA LYS A 333 19.71 38.57 -7.14
C LYS A 333 20.33 39.76 -7.89
N ARG A 334 21.61 39.65 -8.28
CA ARG A 334 22.32 40.73 -9.01
C ARG A 334 21.56 41.20 -10.25
N ASP A 335 20.89 40.30 -10.96
CA ASP A 335 20.08 40.63 -12.13
C ASP A 335 18.72 41.24 -11.75
N ASP A 336 18.09 40.76 -10.69
CA ASP A 336 16.87 41.36 -10.14
C ASP A 336 17.14 42.80 -9.63
N PHE A 337 18.31 43.05 -9.06
CA PHE A 337 18.74 44.39 -8.65
C PHE A 337 19.03 45.29 -9.85
N LYS A 338 19.61 44.76 -10.93
CA LYS A 338 19.77 45.50 -12.20
C LYS A 338 18.41 45.85 -12.81
N GLN A 339 17.45 44.92 -12.82
CA GLN A 339 16.09 45.17 -13.30
C GLN A 339 15.37 46.20 -12.43
N TYR A 340 15.52 46.11 -11.10
CA TYR A 340 14.99 47.09 -10.17
C TYR A 340 15.59 48.48 -10.40
N ALA A 341 16.91 48.58 -10.56
CA ALA A 341 17.59 49.83 -10.87
C ALA A 341 17.17 50.41 -12.23
N ALA A 342 16.96 49.57 -13.25
CA ALA A 342 16.43 49.97 -14.54
C ALA A 342 14.98 50.49 -14.44
N SER A 343 14.12 49.79 -13.67
CA SER A 343 12.76 50.22 -13.36
C SER A 343 12.75 51.55 -12.61
N LEU A 344 13.67 51.74 -11.66
CA LEU A 344 13.81 52.98 -10.91
C LEU A 344 14.27 54.15 -11.80
N ARG A 345 15.22 53.91 -12.71
CA ARG A 345 15.61 54.90 -13.73
C ARG A 345 14.44 55.25 -14.64
N GLY A 346 13.70 54.26 -15.13
CA GLY A 346 12.50 54.49 -15.95
C GLY A 346 11.44 55.32 -15.22
N LYS A 347 11.17 55.01 -13.95
CA LYS A 347 10.28 55.79 -13.09
C LYS A 347 10.79 57.22 -12.86
N ASN A 348 12.09 57.42 -12.63
CA ASN A 348 12.67 58.75 -12.45
C ASN A 348 12.62 59.56 -13.76
N GLN A 349 12.83 58.93 -14.92
CA GLN A 349 12.68 59.57 -16.23
C GLN A 349 11.23 59.99 -16.48
N LYS A 350 10.27 59.11 -16.13
CA LYS A 350 8.84 59.43 -16.21
C LYS A 350 8.46 60.58 -15.28
N TYR A 351 8.97 60.59 -14.04
CA TYR A 351 8.80 61.69 -13.11
C TYR A 351 9.35 63.01 -13.67
N LYS A 352 10.56 63.02 -14.23
CA LYS A 352 11.14 64.22 -14.85
C LYS A 352 10.32 64.73 -16.04
N LYS A 353 9.82 63.83 -16.89
CA LYS A 353 8.93 64.20 -18.01
C LYS A 353 7.63 64.82 -17.53
N MET A 354 6.97 64.18 -16.56
CA MET A 354 5.72 64.69 -15.98
C MET A 354 5.94 66.02 -15.26
N LYS A 355 7.07 66.20 -14.55
CA LYS A 355 7.44 67.46 -13.93
C LYS A 355 7.62 68.58 -14.96
N LYS A 356 8.30 68.31 -16.08
CA LYS A 356 8.46 69.27 -17.17
C LYS A 356 7.13 69.66 -17.80
N GLN A 357 6.26 68.68 -18.11
CA GLN A 357 4.92 68.96 -18.62
C GLN A 357 4.11 69.84 -17.67
N LEU A 358 4.23 69.62 -16.35
CA LEU A 358 3.56 70.42 -15.33
C LEU A 358 4.11 71.86 -15.32
N GLU A 359 5.40 72.04 -15.55
CA GLU A 359 6.05 73.35 -15.66
C GLU A 359 5.65 74.09 -16.94
N ASP A 360 5.59 73.40 -18.07
CA ASP A 360 5.11 73.94 -19.35
C ASP A 360 3.65 74.42 -19.21
N VAL A 361 2.77 73.61 -18.64
CA VAL A 361 1.36 73.99 -18.37
C VAL A 361 1.26 75.20 -17.44
N ARG A 362 2.10 75.28 -16.40
CA ARG A 362 2.14 76.47 -15.52
C ARG A 362 2.59 77.72 -16.25
N SER A 363 3.55 77.59 -17.17
CA SER A 363 4.02 78.72 -17.98
C SER A 363 2.94 79.20 -18.95
N GLU A 364 2.22 78.28 -19.60
CA GLU A 364 1.07 78.61 -20.45
C GLU A 364 -0.03 79.28 -19.65
N LEU A 365 -0.32 78.81 -18.44
CA LEU A 365 -1.31 79.41 -17.56
C LEU A 365 -0.92 80.86 -17.19
N ALA A 366 0.37 81.13 -16.96
CA ALA A 366 0.85 82.49 -16.73
C ALA A 366 0.70 83.40 -17.96
N VAL A 367 0.98 82.87 -19.17
CA VAL A 367 0.75 83.59 -20.43
C VAL A 367 -0.73 83.86 -20.64
N LEU A 368 -1.58 82.85 -20.41
CA LEU A 368 -3.03 82.94 -20.48
C LEU A 368 -3.58 84.02 -19.54
N ASN A 369 -3.15 84.02 -18.28
CA ASN A 369 -3.53 85.06 -17.31
C ASN A 369 -3.11 86.46 -17.77
N ARG A 370 -1.91 86.60 -18.37
CA ARG A 370 -1.45 87.88 -18.92
C ARG A 370 -2.28 88.30 -20.12
N THR A 371 -2.61 87.38 -21.03
CA THR A 371 -3.48 87.66 -22.18
C THR A 371 -4.89 88.01 -21.73
N GLU A 372 -5.42 87.33 -20.71
CA GLU A 372 -6.72 87.64 -20.10
C GLU A 372 -6.75 89.05 -19.52
N GLN A 373 -5.71 89.46 -18.79
CA GLN A 373 -5.59 90.82 -18.26
C GLN A 373 -5.55 91.87 -19.37
N ILE A 374 -4.78 91.63 -20.44
CA ILE A 374 -4.72 92.54 -21.60
C ILE A 374 -6.09 92.64 -22.28
N LEU A 375 -6.79 91.52 -22.44
CA LEU A 375 -8.11 91.48 -23.06
C LEU A 375 -9.16 92.18 -22.19
N LYS A 376 -9.13 91.98 -20.86
CA LYS A 376 -9.99 92.72 -19.90
C LYS A 376 -9.76 94.22 -19.99
N GLY A 377 -8.50 94.67 -19.99
CA GLY A 377 -8.19 96.10 -20.15
C GLY A 377 -8.67 96.67 -21.50
N LYS A 378 -8.55 95.90 -22.60
CA LYS A 378 -9.10 96.32 -23.91
C LYS A 378 -10.63 96.32 -23.93
N ALA A 379 -11.27 95.35 -23.26
CA ALA A 379 -12.73 95.28 -23.15
C ALA A 379 -13.27 96.47 -22.34
N GLU A 380 -12.62 96.83 -21.23
CA GLU A 380 -12.96 98.03 -20.43
C GLU A 380 -12.81 99.31 -21.27
N MET A 381 -11.72 99.46 -22.03
CA MET A 381 -11.56 100.59 -22.96
C MET A 381 -12.65 100.63 -24.04
N THR A 382 -13.11 99.47 -24.51
CA THR A 382 -14.15 99.36 -25.53
C THR A 382 -15.53 99.66 -24.93
N GLU A 383 -15.80 99.21 -23.70
CA GLU A 383 -17.00 99.57 -22.93
C GLU A 383 -17.06 101.08 -22.65
N GLU A 384 -15.94 101.73 -22.33
CA GLU A 384 -15.88 103.19 -22.17
C GLU A 384 -16.14 103.92 -23.49
N LEU A 385 -15.62 103.41 -24.61
CA LEU A 385 -15.86 103.96 -25.95
C LEU A 385 -17.32 103.81 -26.37
N ILE A 386 -17.93 102.66 -26.08
CA ILE A 386 -19.34 102.38 -26.35
C ILE A 386 -20.23 103.27 -25.47
N LYS A 387 -19.93 103.44 -24.17
CA LYS A 387 -20.66 104.38 -23.30
C LYS A 387 -20.60 105.82 -23.80
N LYS A 388 -19.43 106.30 -24.22
CA LYS A 388 -19.28 107.65 -24.80
C LYS A 388 -20.05 107.81 -26.13
N LEU A 389 -20.09 106.75 -26.94
CA LEU A 389 -20.88 106.72 -28.18
C LEU A 389 -22.39 106.70 -27.91
N GLU A 390 -22.85 105.91 -26.94
CA GLU A 390 -24.23 105.84 -26.45
C GLU A 390 -24.71 107.18 -25.87
N GLU A 391 -23.87 107.84 -25.06
CA GLU A 391 -24.11 109.18 -24.52
C GLU A 391 -24.19 110.25 -25.63
N SER A 392 -23.30 110.19 -26.64
CA SER A 392 -23.31 111.13 -27.77
C SER A 392 -24.54 111.01 -28.69
N LYS A 393 -25.20 109.84 -28.68
CA LYS A 393 -26.38 109.56 -29.50
C LYS A 393 -27.70 109.57 -28.71
N GLY A 394 -27.66 109.93 -27.42
CA GLY A 394 -28.85 110.09 -26.58
C GLY A 394 -29.56 108.77 -26.23
N ILE A 395 -28.88 107.63 -26.36
CA ILE A 395 -29.44 106.30 -26.08
C ILE A 395 -28.46 105.59 -25.15
N SER A 396 -28.70 105.63 -23.84
CA SER A 396 -27.91 104.92 -22.83
C SER A 396 -28.53 103.56 -22.53
N GLY A 397 -27.75 102.48 -22.64
CA GLY A 397 -28.14 101.14 -22.14
C GLY A 397 -28.66 100.15 -23.19
N TYR A 398 -28.57 100.45 -24.48
CA TYR A 398 -29.00 99.53 -25.55
C TYR A 398 -28.06 98.32 -25.66
N THR A 399 -26.74 98.53 -25.59
CA THR A 399 -25.74 97.46 -25.70
C THR A 399 -25.78 96.48 -24.50
N LYS A 400 -26.23 96.96 -23.33
CA LYS A 400 -26.34 96.13 -22.12
C LYS A 400 -27.49 95.12 -22.20
N ILE A 401 -28.62 95.54 -22.76
CA ILE A 401 -29.81 94.69 -22.94
C ILE A 401 -29.60 93.67 -24.07
N GLU A 402 -28.89 94.05 -25.14
CA GLU A 402 -28.51 93.13 -26.23
C GLU A 402 -27.52 92.06 -25.75
N SER A 403 -26.51 92.46 -24.95
CA SER A 403 -25.53 91.54 -24.34
C SER A 403 -26.18 90.55 -23.36
N GLU A 404 -27.12 91.00 -22.53
CA GLU A 404 -27.86 90.11 -21.63
C GLU A 404 -28.73 89.10 -22.40
N MET A 405 -29.35 89.52 -23.51
CA MET A 405 -30.11 88.62 -24.40
C MET A 405 -29.21 87.59 -25.11
N GLU A 406 -28.04 87.99 -25.60
CA GLU A 406 -27.09 87.11 -26.28
C GLU A 406 -26.42 86.12 -25.31
N ASN A 407 -26.12 86.56 -24.08
CA ASN A 407 -25.56 85.70 -23.02
C ASN A 407 -26.57 84.66 -22.54
N VAL A 408 -27.85 85.02 -22.37
CA VAL A 408 -28.92 84.06 -22.01
C VAL A 408 -29.12 83.02 -23.12
N ALA A 409 -28.99 83.40 -24.40
CA ALA A 409 -29.05 82.47 -25.52
C ALA A 409 -27.83 81.53 -25.58
N ARG A 410 -26.61 82.05 -25.33
CA ARG A 410 -25.37 81.25 -25.27
C ARG A 410 -25.36 80.29 -24.07
N ASP A 411 -25.78 80.73 -22.91
CA ASP A 411 -25.82 79.88 -21.71
C ASP A 411 -26.82 78.74 -21.87
N ARG A 412 -27.97 78.99 -22.50
CA ARG A 412 -28.93 77.94 -22.82
C ARG A 412 -28.36 76.92 -23.82
N GLN A 413 -27.67 77.39 -24.86
CA GLN A 413 -27.03 76.50 -25.85
C GLN A 413 -25.87 75.69 -25.26
N ASN A 414 -25.10 76.27 -24.34
CA ASN A 414 -23.98 75.59 -23.67
C ASN A 414 -24.48 74.56 -22.63
N ILE A 415 -25.55 74.87 -21.90
CA ILE A 415 -26.19 73.93 -20.97
C ILE A 415 -26.77 72.74 -21.73
N ASP A 416 -27.40 72.95 -22.88
CA ASP A 416 -27.93 71.85 -23.70
C ASP A 416 -26.80 70.97 -24.27
N LYS A 417 -25.69 71.56 -24.76
CA LYS A 417 -24.51 70.79 -25.22
C LYS A 417 -23.82 70.01 -24.09
N LEU A 418 -23.71 70.58 -22.90
CA LEU A 418 -23.12 69.91 -21.73
C LEU A 418 -23.98 68.76 -21.24
N LYS A 419 -25.32 68.92 -21.25
CA LYS A 419 -26.25 67.84 -20.94
C LYS A 419 -26.17 66.71 -21.96
N ASP A 420 -26.09 67.02 -23.25
CA ASP A 420 -26.02 66.03 -24.32
C ASP A 420 -24.67 65.26 -24.30
N ALA A 421 -23.55 65.96 -24.08
CA ALA A 421 -22.25 65.34 -23.91
C ALA A 421 -22.18 64.46 -22.64
N SER A 422 -22.73 64.93 -21.52
CA SER A 422 -22.78 64.16 -20.27
C SER A 422 -23.68 62.93 -20.39
N LEU A 423 -24.81 63.03 -21.11
CA LEU A 423 -25.69 61.89 -21.39
C LEU A 423 -25.02 60.87 -22.31
N GLN A 424 -24.26 61.31 -23.31
CA GLN A 424 -23.48 60.40 -24.17
C GLN A 424 -22.34 59.71 -23.42
N GLU A 425 -21.63 60.41 -22.53
CA GLU A 425 -20.61 59.79 -21.68
C GLU A 425 -21.21 58.82 -20.67
N LEU A 426 -22.32 59.19 -20.01
CA LEU A 426 -23.07 58.28 -19.14
C LEU A 426 -23.54 57.05 -19.90
N THR A 427 -24.05 57.20 -21.12
CA THR A 427 -24.49 56.09 -21.96
C THR A 427 -23.31 55.18 -22.34
N LYS A 428 -22.15 55.74 -22.69
CA LYS A 428 -20.92 54.96 -22.96
C LYS A 428 -20.42 54.23 -21.72
N VAL A 429 -20.46 54.86 -20.55
CA VAL A 429 -20.06 54.23 -19.29
C VAL A 429 -21.02 53.09 -18.94
N VAL A 430 -22.33 53.30 -19.08
CA VAL A 430 -23.34 52.24 -18.88
C VAL A 430 -23.13 51.08 -19.86
N GLN A 431 -22.92 51.36 -21.15
CA GLN A 431 -22.62 50.33 -22.15
C GLN A 431 -21.33 49.56 -21.84
N ASN A 432 -20.28 50.25 -21.37
CA ASN A 432 -19.03 49.62 -20.97
C ASN A 432 -19.20 48.76 -19.71
N ILE A 433 -19.97 49.24 -18.73
CA ILE A 433 -20.33 48.47 -17.53
C ILE A 433 -21.15 47.23 -17.93
N GLU A 434 -22.15 47.36 -18.80
CA GLU A 434 -22.95 46.23 -19.30
C GLU A 434 -22.09 45.21 -20.06
N ALA A 435 -21.15 45.69 -20.89
CA ALA A 435 -20.20 44.83 -21.60
C ALA A 435 -19.28 44.06 -20.63
N GLN A 436 -18.71 44.74 -19.64
CA GLN A 436 -17.88 44.11 -18.60
C GLN A 436 -18.68 43.13 -17.75
N LEU A 437 -19.94 43.45 -17.43
CA LEU A 437 -20.83 42.60 -16.65
C LEU A 437 -21.20 41.34 -17.44
N LYS A 438 -21.42 41.46 -18.76
CA LYS A 438 -21.64 40.32 -19.67
C LYS A 438 -20.40 39.43 -19.80
N GLU A 439 -19.20 40.02 -19.91
CA GLU A 439 -17.94 39.27 -19.97
C GLU A 439 -17.66 38.52 -18.67
N LYS A 440 -17.85 39.17 -17.51
CA LYS A 440 -17.72 38.54 -16.19
C LYS A 440 -18.75 37.43 -15.99
N LYS A 441 -20.01 37.63 -16.41
CA LYS A 441 -21.06 36.61 -16.36
C LYS A 441 -20.72 35.39 -17.22
N ASN A 442 -20.18 35.60 -18.41
CA ASN A 442 -19.73 34.52 -19.30
C ASN A 442 -18.53 33.74 -18.74
N LYS A 443 -17.60 34.41 -18.03
CA LYS A 443 -16.47 33.76 -17.35
C LYS A 443 -16.89 33.00 -16.08
N LEU A 444 -17.82 33.54 -15.30
CA LEU A 444 -18.30 32.91 -14.05
C LEU A 444 -19.26 31.74 -14.29
N ALA A 445 -20.10 31.77 -15.31
CA ALA A 445 -21.07 30.70 -15.60
C ALA A 445 -20.45 29.28 -15.68
N PRO A 446 -19.34 29.04 -16.42
CA PRO A 446 -18.70 27.72 -16.46
C PRO A 446 -18.04 27.34 -15.14
N GLN A 447 -17.46 28.31 -14.42
CA GLN A 447 -16.85 28.06 -13.10
C GLN A 447 -17.91 27.67 -12.06
N ILE A 448 -19.07 28.33 -12.06
CA ILE A 448 -20.22 27.97 -11.21
C ILE A 448 -20.74 26.56 -11.56
N LYS A 449 -20.78 26.20 -12.85
CA LYS A 449 -21.19 24.87 -13.30
C LYS A 449 -20.20 23.78 -12.84
N GLN A 450 -18.90 24.04 -12.94
CA GLN A 450 -17.86 23.14 -12.40
C GLN A 450 -17.94 23.03 -10.87
N LEU A 451 -18.16 24.14 -10.17
CA LEU A 451 -18.28 24.15 -8.72
C LEU A 451 -19.51 23.37 -8.23
N ARG A 452 -20.63 23.43 -8.95
CA ARG A 452 -21.80 22.56 -8.71
C ARG A 452 -21.48 21.08 -8.94
N SER A 453 -20.71 20.73 -9.98
CA SER A 453 -20.34 19.32 -10.22
C SER A 453 -19.38 18.78 -9.16
N TYR A 454 -18.42 19.60 -8.71
CA TYR A 454 -17.51 19.22 -7.62
C TYR A 454 -18.24 19.07 -6.29
N ARG A 455 -19.20 19.94 -5.97
CA ARG A 455 -20.05 19.77 -4.78
C ARG A 455 -20.81 18.45 -4.81
N LYS A 456 -21.41 18.10 -5.95
CA LYS A 456 -22.12 16.82 -6.10
C LYS A 456 -21.19 15.61 -5.93
N LYS A 457 -20.00 15.65 -6.54
CA LYS A 457 -18.98 14.59 -6.39
C LYS A 457 -18.49 14.46 -4.94
N TYR A 458 -18.34 15.58 -4.25
CA TYR A 458 -17.95 15.59 -2.84
C TYR A 458 -19.04 14.95 -1.97
N GLU A 459 -20.30 15.34 -2.18
CA GLU A 459 -21.45 14.80 -1.45
C GLU A 459 -21.65 13.29 -1.70
N GLU A 460 -21.45 12.82 -2.94
CA GLU A 460 -21.43 11.38 -3.26
C GLU A 460 -20.29 10.64 -2.54
N LYS A 461 -19.07 11.20 -2.56
CA LYS A 461 -17.90 10.58 -1.89
C LYS A 461 -17.99 10.59 -0.38
N GLU A 462 -18.54 11.64 0.21
CA GLU A 462 -18.80 11.73 1.64
C GLU A 462 -19.87 10.71 2.06
N GLY A 463 -20.92 10.53 1.24
CA GLY A 463 -21.92 9.48 1.43
C GLY A 463 -21.32 8.06 1.37
N ASP A 464 -20.44 7.78 0.40
CA ASP A 464 -19.74 6.49 0.29
C ASP A 464 -18.83 6.25 1.51
N TYR A 465 -18.09 7.27 1.93
CA TYR A 465 -17.23 7.20 3.11
C TYR A 465 -18.03 6.91 4.37
N LEU A 466 -19.16 7.60 4.60
CA LEU A 466 -20.02 7.37 5.76
C LEU A 466 -20.62 5.97 5.78
N LYS A 467 -21.00 5.41 4.62
CA LYS A 467 -21.46 4.02 4.52
C LYS A 467 -20.35 3.02 4.85
N ALA A 468 -19.16 3.22 4.29
CA ALA A 468 -18.00 2.36 4.55
C ALA A 468 -17.57 2.44 6.03
N LYS A 469 -17.55 3.64 6.61
CA LYS A 469 -17.27 3.86 8.03
C LYS A 469 -18.27 3.13 8.92
N LYS A 470 -19.56 3.24 8.64
CA LYS A 470 -20.61 2.55 9.40
C LYS A 470 -20.51 1.03 9.27
N ALA A 471 -20.17 0.52 8.09
CA ALA A 471 -19.93 -0.91 7.90
C ALA A 471 -18.74 -1.41 8.72
N TYR A 472 -17.63 -0.65 8.71
CA TYR A 472 -16.44 -0.94 9.52
C TYR A 472 -16.74 -0.93 11.02
N GLU A 473 -17.43 0.10 11.53
CA GLU A 473 -17.82 0.20 12.94
C GLU A 473 -18.71 -0.98 13.36
N ASN A 474 -19.66 -1.39 12.50
CA ASN A 474 -20.48 -2.57 12.77
C ASN A 474 -19.66 -3.87 12.82
N THR A 475 -18.71 -4.07 11.90
CA THR A 475 -17.84 -5.26 11.93
C THR A 475 -16.91 -5.26 13.15
N LEU A 476 -16.42 -4.08 13.56
CA LEU A 476 -15.59 -3.94 14.74
C LEU A 476 -16.37 -4.33 16.01
N MET A 477 -17.60 -3.83 16.17
CA MET A 477 -18.47 -4.20 17.29
C MET A 477 -18.80 -5.70 17.30
N SER A 478 -18.97 -6.32 16.13
CA SER A 478 -19.16 -7.78 16.04
C SER A 478 -17.94 -8.53 16.54
N PHE A 479 -16.73 -8.14 16.08
CA PHE A 479 -15.50 -8.78 16.53
C PHE A 479 -15.20 -8.57 18.01
N GLU A 480 -15.52 -7.40 18.57
CA GLU A 480 -15.42 -7.16 20.01
C GLU A 480 -16.37 -8.05 20.81
N SER A 481 -17.60 -8.25 20.33
CA SER A 481 -18.56 -9.18 20.94
C SER A 481 -18.07 -10.63 20.90
N ASP A 482 -17.57 -11.08 19.74
CA ASP A 482 -17.06 -12.44 19.58
C ASP A 482 -15.79 -12.67 20.41
N LYS A 483 -14.90 -11.67 20.48
CA LYS A 483 -13.73 -11.69 21.37
C LYS A 483 -14.14 -11.86 22.82
N ASN A 484 -15.08 -11.05 23.31
CA ASN A 484 -15.52 -11.12 24.71
C ASN A 484 -16.14 -12.49 25.03
N LYS A 485 -16.92 -13.08 24.11
CA LYS A 485 -17.45 -14.44 24.28
C LYS A 485 -16.36 -15.50 24.34
N LEU A 486 -15.36 -15.41 23.46
CA LEU A 486 -14.23 -16.33 23.45
C LEU A 486 -13.38 -16.21 24.74
N GLU A 487 -13.19 -15.00 25.25
CA GLU A 487 -12.53 -14.78 26.54
C GLU A 487 -13.33 -15.40 27.70
N GLU A 488 -14.65 -15.19 27.75
CA GLU A 488 -15.53 -15.81 28.76
C GLU A 488 -15.50 -17.35 28.70
N ASP A 489 -15.54 -17.93 27.50
CA ASP A 489 -15.51 -19.38 27.33
C ASP A 489 -14.13 -19.98 27.65
N THR A 490 -13.04 -19.26 27.33
CA THR A 490 -11.68 -19.64 27.74
C THR A 490 -11.55 -19.64 29.25
N ASP A 491 -12.08 -18.62 29.94
CA ASP A 491 -12.06 -18.54 31.40
C ASP A 491 -12.90 -19.65 32.05
N LYS A 492 -14.05 -20.00 31.48
CA LYS A 492 -14.86 -21.14 31.95
C LYS A 492 -14.11 -22.46 31.80
N LEU A 493 -13.57 -22.73 30.61
CA LEU A 493 -12.80 -23.95 30.34
C LEU A 493 -11.58 -24.05 31.24
N TRP A 494 -10.92 -22.93 31.53
CA TRP A 494 -9.77 -22.91 32.44
C TRP A 494 -10.16 -23.23 33.89
N LYS A 495 -11.31 -22.73 34.36
CA LYS A 495 -11.87 -23.10 35.67
C LYS A 495 -12.26 -24.57 35.73
N GLU A 496 -12.95 -25.08 34.72
CA GLU A 496 -13.32 -26.51 34.63
C GLU A 496 -12.08 -27.40 34.62
N TYR A 497 -11.06 -27.04 33.83
CA TYR A 497 -9.78 -27.73 33.81
C TYR A 497 -9.12 -27.77 35.19
N LYS A 498 -9.07 -26.63 35.90
CA LYS A 498 -8.53 -26.53 37.26
C LYS A 498 -9.28 -27.41 38.26
N GLU A 499 -10.61 -27.46 38.16
CA GLU A 499 -11.44 -28.29 39.02
C GLU A 499 -11.21 -29.79 38.76
N GLU A 500 -11.17 -30.20 37.49
CA GLU A 500 -10.90 -31.59 37.12
C GLU A 500 -9.46 -32.02 37.45
N GLU A 501 -8.47 -31.15 37.26
CA GLU A 501 -7.07 -31.38 37.69
C GLU A 501 -7.01 -31.63 39.21
N SER A 502 -7.71 -30.80 40.00
CA SER A 502 -7.81 -30.97 41.45
C SER A 502 -8.49 -32.28 41.85
N LYS A 503 -9.61 -32.64 41.21
CA LYS A 503 -10.30 -33.92 41.43
C LYS A 503 -9.40 -35.11 41.08
N TYR A 504 -8.71 -35.05 39.95
CA TYR A 504 -7.76 -36.08 39.53
C TYR A 504 -6.67 -36.32 40.57
N HIS A 505 -6.03 -35.24 41.07
CA HIS A 505 -5.01 -35.35 42.11
C HIS A 505 -5.55 -35.92 43.42
N SER A 506 -6.72 -35.46 43.87
CA SER A 506 -7.39 -35.98 45.07
C SER A 506 -7.67 -37.48 44.96
N MET A 507 -8.23 -37.92 43.82
CA MET A 507 -8.58 -39.31 43.58
C MET A 507 -7.33 -40.20 43.45
N ASN A 508 -6.25 -39.69 42.88
CA ASN A 508 -4.96 -40.38 42.82
C ASN A 508 -4.35 -40.56 44.23
N ILE A 509 -4.46 -39.55 45.10
CA ILE A 509 -4.04 -39.67 46.51
C ILE A 509 -4.89 -40.72 47.23
N GLN A 510 -6.21 -40.71 47.05
CA GLN A 510 -7.10 -41.73 47.63
C GLN A 510 -6.73 -43.14 47.16
N ASN A 511 -6.48 -43.34 45.86
CA ASN A 511 -6.06 -44.64 45.32
C ASN A 511 -4.74 -45.11 45.95
N ARG A 512 -3.75 -44.21 46.13
CA ARG A 512 -2.50 -44.56 46.83
C ARG A 512 -2.73 -44.98 48.27
N ILE A 513 -3.65 -44.32 48.99
CA ILE A 513 -4.04 -44.70 50.35
C ILE A 513 -4.70 -46.08 50.36
N TYR A 514 -5.63 -46.34 49.44
CA TYR A 514 -6.29 -47.65 49.32
C TYR A 514 -5.31 -48.77 48.98
N ASP A 515 -4.35 -48.53 48.08
CA ASP A 515 -3.31 -49.51 47.75
C ASP A 515 -2.40 -49.80 48.96
N ALA A 516 -2.07 -48.78 49.76
CA ALA A 516 -1.32 -48.96 51.00
C ALA A 516 -2.11 -49.78 52.04
N LEU A 517 -3.39 -49.48 52.24
CA LEU A 517 -4.28 -50.24 53.11
C LEU A 517 -4.42 -51.70 52.65
N LYS A 518 -4.60 -51.91 51.34
CA LYS A 518 -4.69 -53.25 50.75
C LYS A 518 -3.41 -54.06 50.98
N LYS A 519 -2.24 -53.45 50.82
CA LYS A 519 -0.95 -54.08 51.15
C LYS A 519 -0.84 -54.44 52.64
N SER A 520 -1.30 -53.57 53.53
CA SER A 520 -1.33 -53.83 54.97
C SER A 520 -2.22 -55.04 55.32
N VAL A 521 -3.44 -55.08 54.79
CA VAL A 521 -4.36 -56.21 55.00
C VAL A 521 -3.77 -57.51 54.43
N GLN A 522 -3.16 -57.46 53.25
CA GLN A 522 -2.50 -58.63 52.66
C GLN A 522 -1.35 -59.13 53.54
N SER A 523 -0.55 -58.23 54.12
CA SER A 523 0.51 -58.63 55.05
C SER A 523 -0.02 -59.21 56.36
N GLU A 524 -1.17 -58.73 56.86
CA GLU A 524 -1.81 -59.28 58.05
C GLU A 524 -2.43 -60.66 57.81
N THR A 525 -2.98 -60.92 56.62
CA THR A 525 -3.52 -62.25 56.25
C THR A 525 -2.46 -63.32 55.99
N GLN A 526 -1.17 -62.93 55.90
CA GLN A 526 -0.03 -63.85 55.74
C GLN A 526 0.62 -64.24 57.07
N PHE A 527 0.15 -63.67 58.19
CA PHE A 527 0.43 -64.11 59.56
C PHE A 527 -0.78 -64.86 60.12
#